data_AF-Q8YKR8-F1
#
_entry.id   AF-Q8YKR8-F1
#
_cell.length_a   1.000
_cell.length_b   1.000
_cell.length_c   1.000
_cell.angle_alpha   90.00
_cell.angle_beta   90.00
_cell.angle_gamma   90.00
#
_symmetry.space_group_name_H-M   'P 1'
#
loop_
_entity.id
_entity.type
_entity.pdbx_description
1 polymer ?
#
loop_
_entity_poly.entity_id
_entity_poly.type
_entity_poly.pdbx_seq_one_letter_code
_entity_poly.pdbx_strand_id
1 'polypeptide(L)'
;MGKVWTYWEFDHPLGRTVRVISTPLGLEIFAEDVFSVVAAKLNNEKVVPININSQERYVVMEQEVVKVKTLNFTAINSLKGIVEADLINKFLHWVRTTIRPIFQADYL
;
A
#
# COMPACT_ATOMS: atom_id res chain seq x y z
N MET A 1 -12.01 21.35 -0.55
CA MET A 1 -10.68 20.77 -0.86
C MET A 1 -10.42 19.64 0.12
N GLY A 2 -10.06 18.45 -0.38
CA GLY A 2 -9.74 17.30 0.48
C GLY A 2 -8.42 17.51 1.23
N LYS A 3 -8.23 16.79 2.34
CA LYS A 3 -6.96 16.78 3.08
C LYS A 3 -5.85 16.27 2.15
N VAL A 4 -4.76 17.03 2.06
CA VAL A 4 -3.53 16.58 1.41
C VAL A 4 -2.70 15.80 2.43
N TRP A 5 -2.25 14.61 2.06
CA TRP A 5 -1.52 13.70 2.93
C TRP A 5 -0.04 13.70 2.62
N THR A 6 0.78 13.61 3.67
CA THR A 6 2.19 13.24 3.57
C THR A 6 2.30 11.73 3.43
N TYR A 7 3.24 11.27 2.63
CA TYR A 7 3.61 9.85 2.53
C TYR A 7 5.07 9.65 2.94
N TRP A 8 5.40 8.40 3.28
CA TRP A 8 6.74 7.94 3.60
C TRP A 8 7.10 6.76 2.71
N GLU A 9 8.38 6.65 2.37
CA GLU A 9 8.92 5.58 1.53
C GLU A 9 9.67 4.55 2.37
N PHE A 10 9.46 3.27 2.04
CA PHE A 10 10.12 2.15 2.68
C PHE A 10 10.66 1.18 1.64
N ASP A 11 11.90 0.74 1.82
CA ASP A 11 12.51 -0.26 0.96
C ASP A 11 12.03 -1.67 1.35
N HIS A 12 11.32 -2.31 0.45
CA HIS A 12 10.92 -3.70 0.57
C HIS A 12 12.12 -4.61 0.26
N PRO A 13 12.30 -5.76 0.96
CA PRO A 13 13.39 -6.72 0.71
C PRO A 13 13.49 -7.28 -0.72
N LEU A 14 12.48 -7.04 -1.56
CA LEU A 14 12.48 -7.42 -2.97
C LEU A 14 13.04 -6.31 -3.89
N GLY A 15 13.65 -5.26 -3.32
CA GLY A 15 14.19 -4.13 -4.07
C GLY A 15 13.11 -3.21 -4.67
N ARG A 16 11.95 -3.11 -3.99
CA ARG A 16 10.83 -2.25 -4.38
C ARG A 16 10.60 -1.18 -3.32
N THR A 17 10.25 0.03 -3.73
CA THR A 17 9.84 1.09 -2.80
C THR A 17 8.35 0.99 -2.53
N VAL A 18 7.96 1.14 -1.27
CA VAL A 18 6.56 1.12 -0.83
C VAL A 18 6.23 2.43 -0.13
N ARG A 19 5.28 3.17 -0.70
CA ARG A 19 4.78 4.43 -0.16
C ARG A 19 3.58 4.20 0.75
N VAL A 20 3.64 4.81 1.93
CA VAL A 20 2.68 4.62 3.02
C VAL A 20 2.15 5.97 3.47
N ILE A 21 0.86 6.02 3.76
CA ILE A 21 0.17 7.15 4.38
C ILE A 21 -0.31 6.72 5.77
N SER A 22 -0.01 7.54 6.78
CA SER A 22 -0.58 7.37 8.12
C SER A 22 -1.87 8.18 8.24
N THR A 23 -3.00 7.50 8.40
CA THR A 23 -4.32 8.11 8.61
C THR A 23 -4.83 7.86 10.03
N PRO A 24 -5.82 8.62 10.53
CA PRO A 24 -6.49 8.32 11.81
C PRO A 24 -7.13 6.94 11.88
N LEU A 25 -7.42 6.31 10.73
CA LEU A 25 -7.99 4.95 10.66
C LEU A 25 -6.90 3.87 10.56
N GLY A 26 -5.63 4.27 10.47
CA GLY A 26 -4.47 3.39 10.34
C GLY A 26 -3.66 3.66 9.07
N LEU A 27 -2.76 2.72 8.78
CA LEU A 27 -1.88 2.81 7.62
C LEU A 27 -2.60 2.44 6.33
N GLU A 28 -2.36 3.23 5.30
CA GLU A 28 -2.76 2.98 3.93
C GLU A 28 -1.51 2.94 3.05
N ILE A 29 -1.47 2.04 2.08
CA ILE A 29 -0.32 1.85 1.19
C ILE A 29 -0.74 2.17 -0.23
N PHE A 30 0.13 2.80 -1.01
CA PHE A 30 -0.15 3.08 -2.41
C PHE A 30 -0.47 1.78 -3.15
N ALA A 31 -1.58 1.76 -3.90
CA ALA A 31 -2.09 0.54 -4.51
C ALA A 31 -1.09 -0.03 -5.52
N GLU A 32 -0.46 0.84 -6.32
CA GLU A 32 0.59 0.47 -7.27
C GLU A 32 1.78 -0.24 -6.61
N ASP A 33 2.20 0.23 -5.44
CA ASP A 33 3.33 -0.36 -4.72
C ASP A 33 2.97 -1.75 -4.17
N VAL A 34 1.74 -1.90 -3.65
CA VAL A 34 1.22 -3.22 -3.24
C VAL A 34 1.26 -4.18 -4.42
N PHE A 35 0.70 -3.80 -5.58
CA PHE A 35 0.69 -4.68 -6.76
C PHE A 35 2.09 -4.97 -7.29
N SER A 36 3.01 -4.01 -7.25
CA SER A 36 4.40 -4.21 -7.67
C SER A 36 5.12 -5.28 -6.83
N VAL A 37 4.70 -5.48 -5.58
CA VAL A 37 5.28 -6.45 -4.65
C VAL A 37 4.53 -7.78 -4.72
N VAL A 38 3.21 -7.78 -4.60
CA VAL A 38 2.42 -9.02 -4.43
C VAL A 38 1.91 -9.58 -5.75
N ALA A 39 1.75 -8.74 -6.77
CA ALA A 39 1.16 -9.09 -8.06
C ALA A 39 2.15 -8.93 -9.23
N ALA A 40 3.47 -8.86 -8.96
CA ALA A 40 4.49 -8.72 -10.00
C ALA A 40 4.36 -9.74 -11.15
N LYS A 41 3.87 -10.96 -10.84
CA LYS A 41 3.64 -12.05 -11.81
C LYS A 41 2.30 -11.98 -12.55
N LEU A 42 1.33 -11.17 -12.08
CA LEU A 42 0.05 -10.98 -12.76
C LEU A 42 0.17 -10.07 -13.99
N ASN A 43 1.33 -9.43 -14.21
CA ASN A 43 1.63 -8.63 -15.39
C ASN A 43 1.85 -9.45 -16.69
N ASN A 44 1.56 -10.76 -16.68
CA ASN A 44 1.70 -11.68 -17.82
C ASN A 44 0.55 -11.53 -18.85
N GLU A 45 0.29 -10.29 -19.31
CA GLU A 45 -0.61 -9.95 -20.44
C GLU A 45 -2.11 -10.24 -20.27
N LYS A 46 -2.54 -10.90 -19.19
CA LYS A 46 -3.97 -11.06 -18.85
C LYS A 46 -4.44 -9.91 -17.98
N VAL A 47 -5.29 -9.04 -18.55
CA VAL A 47 -6.00 -8.02 -17.79
C VAL A 47 -7.00 -8.70 -16.85
N VAL A 48 -6.64 -8.82 -15.57
CA VAL A 48 -7.56 -9.28 -14.52
C VAL A 48 -8.19 -8.05 -13.88
N PRO A 49 -9.50 -7.80 -14.03
CA PRO A 49 -10.16 -6.73 -13.31
C PRO A 49 -10.19 -7.06 -11.82
N ILE A 50 -9.39 -6.34 -11.03
CA ILE A 50 -9.35 -6.53 -9.58
C ILE A 50 -10.26 -5.49 -8.93
N ASN A 51 -11.47 -5.92 -8.52
CA ASN A 51 -12.38 -5.06 -7.79
C ASN A 51 -11.95 -4.99 -6.32
N ILE A 52 -11.12 -4.02 -5.99
CA ILE A 52 -10.61 -3.79 -4.64
C ILE A 52 -11.17 -2.47 -4.13
N ASN A 53 -11.60 -2.47 -2.87
CA ASN A 53 -12.04 -1.27 -2.19
C ASN A 53 -10.84 -0.36 -1.88
N SER A 54 -10.39 0.41 -2.87
CA SER A 54 -9.33 1.40 -2.75
C SER A 54 -9.86 2.74 -2.27
N GLN A 55 -9.10 3.43 -1.44
CA GLN A 55 -9.35 4.81 -1.05
C GLN A 55 -8.61 5.76 -2.00
N GLU A 56 -9.24 6.88 -2.35
CA GLU A 56 -8.59 7.94 -3.12
C GLU A 56 -8.05 9.01 -2.18
N ARG A 57 -6.77 9.33 -2.31
CA ARG A 57 -6.05 10.31 -1.48
C ARG A 57 -5.37 11.34 -2.38
N TYR A 58 -5.22 12.56 -1.87
CA TYR A 58 -4.39 13.58 -2.51
C TYR A 58 -3.08 13.68 -1.74
N VAL A 59 -1.96 13.62 -2.44
CA VAL A 59 -0.60 13.66 -1.89
C VAL A 59 0.24 14.67 -2.67
N VAL A 60 1.28 15.25 -2.05
CA VAL A 60 2.23 16.11 -2.77
C VAL A 60 3.37 15.26 -3.32
N MET A 61 3.51 15.17 -4.64
CA MET A 61 4.64 14.52 -5.32
C MET A 61 5.27 15.51 -6.27
N GLU A 62 6.60 15.66 -6.23
CA GLU A 62 7.34 16.54 -7.15
C GLU A 62 6.78 17.99 -7.21
N GLN A 63 6.35 18.53 -6.06
CA GLN A 63 5.73 19.85 -5.90
C GLN A 63 4.30 19.99 -6.48
N GLU A 64 3.70 18.90 -6.97
CA GLU A 64 2.33 18.86 -7.46
C GLU A 64 1.40 18.05 -6.54
N VAL A 65 0.12 18.41 -6.50
CA VAL A 65 -0.89 17.63 -5.78
C VAL A 65 -1.46 16.57 -6.71
N VAL A 66 -1.12 15.32 -6.44
CA VAL A 66 -1.51 14.16 -7.24
C VAL A 66 -2.57 13.34 -6.51
N LYS A 67 -3.55 12.84 -7.26
CA LYS A 67 -4.56 11.91 -6.76
C LYS A 67 -4.05 10.47 -6.90
N VAL A 68 -3.97 9.76 -5.78
CA VAL A 68 -3.47 8.38 -5.71
C VAL A 68 -4.53 7.45 -5.14
N LYS A 69 -4.45 6.16 -5.53
CA LYS A 69 -5.24 5.09 -4.91
C LYS A 69 -4.41 4.41 -3.84
N THR A 70 -5.04 4.16 -2.70
CA THR A 70 -4.40 3.51 -1.55
C THR A 70 -5.24 2.36 -1.03
N LEU A 71 -4.58 1.39 -0.40
CA LEU A 71 -5.16 0.19 0.16
C LEU A 71 -4.84 0.12 1.65
N ASN A 72 -5.86 -0.10 2.47
CA ASN A 72 -5.67 -0.43 3.88
C ASN A 72 -5.43 -1.93 4.06
N PHE A 73 -5.15 -2.33 5.30
CA PHE A 73 -4.88 -3.73 5.64
C PHE A 73 -5.98 -4.71 5.17
N THR A 74 -7.25 -4.33 5.35
CA THR A 74 -8.40 -5.16 4.96
C THR A 74 -8.46 -5.33 3.44
N ALA A 75 -8.26 -4.24 2.70
CA ALA A 75 -8.24 -4.27 1.24
C ALA A 75 -7.10 -5.14 0.71
N ILE A 76 -5.88 -5.01 1.26
CA ILE A 76 -4.73 -5.84 0.88
C ILE A 76 -5.00 -7.32 1.21
N ASN A 77 -5.58 -7.61 2.38
CA ASN A 77 -5.89 -8.98 2.78
C ASN A 77 -6.94 -9.65 1.87
N SER A 78 -7.85 -8.88 1.26
CA SER A 78 -8.84 -9.40 0.31
C SER A 78 -8.22 -9.91 -1.00
N LEU A 79 -6.97 -9.52 -1.31
CA LEU A 79 -6.24 -9.99 -2.49
C LEU A 79 -5.89 -11.48 -2.47
N LYS A 80 -6.00 -12.15 -1.31
CA LYS A 80 -5.73 -13.60 -1.18
C LYS A 80 -6.59 -14.50 -2.08
N GLY A 81 -7.73 -13.99 -2.57
CA GLY A 81 -8.57 -14.71 -3.54
C GLY A 81 -8.11 -14.56 -4.99
N ILE A 82 -7.11 -13.71 -5.25
CA ILE A 82 -6.65 -13.32 -6.60
C ILE A 82 -5.14 -13.59 -6.75
N VAL A 83 -4.38 -13.36 -5.67
CA VAL A 83 -2.94 -13.53 -5.56
C VAL A 83 -2.66 -14.64 -4.54
N GLU A 84 -1.53 -15.35 -4.69
CA GLU A 84 -1.07 -16.35 -3.72
C GLU A 84 -1.11 -15.81 -2.28
N ALA A 85 -1.87 -16.50 -1.42
CA ALA A 85 -2.12 -16.03 -0.07
C ALA A 85 -0.85 -15.88 0.78
N ASP A 86 0.17 -16.70 0.50
CA ASP A 86 1.49 -16.63 1.15
C ASP A 86 2.21 -15.30 0.86
N LEU A 87 2.16 -14.80 -0.38
CA LEU A 87 2.74 -13.51 -0.75
C LEU A 87 2.06 -12.36 -0.01
N ILE A 88 0.72 -12.38 0.05
CA ILE A 88 -0.05 -11.38 0.81
C ILE A 88 0.30 -11.45 2.30
N ASN A 89 0.40 -12.64 2.88
CA ASN A 89 0.77 -12.82 4.28
C ASN A 89 2.18 -12.28 4.58
N LYS A 90 3.16 -12.59 3.73
CA LYS A 90 4.54 -12.09 3.87
C LYS A 90 4.60 -10.58 3.76
N PHE A 91 3.91 -9.99 2.80
CA PHE A 91 3.83 -8.54 2.66
C PHE A 91 3.19 -7.87 3.88
N LEU A 92 2.03 -8.37 4.33
CA LEU A 92 1.34 -7.84 5.50
C LEU A 92 2.14 -8.03 6.80
N HIS A 93 2.89 -9.12 6.91
CA HIS A 93 3.80 -9.35 8.02
C HIS A 93 4.92 -8.31 8.02
N TRP A 94 5.58 -8.10 6.89
CA TRP A 94 6.62 -7.07 6.75
C TRP A 94 6.10 -5.66 7.08
N VAL A 95 4.92 -5.28 6.60
CA VAL A 95 4.29 -4.00 6.99
C VAL A 95 4.13 -3.90 8.50
N ARG A 96 3.67 -4.97 9.16
CA ARG A 96 3.43 -4.98 10.61
C ARG A 96 4.71 -4.91 11.44
N THR A 97 5.79 -5.55 10.99
CA THR A 97 7.04 -5.64 11.77
C THR A 97 8.01 -4.51 11.49
N THR A 98 7.95 -3.92 10.29
CA THR A 98 8.94 -2.93 9.83
C THR A 98 8.35 -1.53 9.79
N ILE A 99 7.17 -1.37 9.19
CA ILE A 99 6.58 -0.04 8.94
C ILE A 99 5.76 0.42 10.13
N ARG A 100 4.81 -0.41 10.60
CA ARG A 100 3.86 -0.05 11.65
C ARG A 100 4.52 0.50 12.93
N PRO A 101 5.62 -0.07 13.45
CA PRO A 101 6.24 0.43 14.68
C PRO A 101 6.69 1.89 14.59
N ILE A 102 7.10 2.35 13.41
CA ILE A 102 7.58 3.73 13.19
C ILE A 102 6.48 4.75 13.45
N PHE A 103 5.24 4.43 13.06
CA PHE A 103 4.07 5.28 13.27
C PHE A 103 3.37 5.06 14.62
N GLN A 104 3.78 4.04 15.37
CA GLN A 104 3.28 3.78 16.73
C GLN A 104 4.16 4.43 17.80
N ALA A 105 5.44 4.67 17.51
CA ALA A 105 6.34 5.39 18.41
C ALA A 105 5.93 6.85 18.63
N ASP A 106 5.24 7.48 17.67
CA ASP A 106 4.75 8.87 17.77
C ASP A 106 3.50 9.05 18.66
N TYR A 107 2.98 7.97 19.26
CA TYR A 107 1.76 7.98 20.09
C TYR A 107 2.01 7.66 21.58
N LEU A 108 3.27 7.54 22.02
CA LEU A 108 3.66 7.33 23.42
C LEU A 108 4.35 8.55 24.03
#